data_AF-E9UT32-F1
#
_entry.id   AF-E9UT32-F1
#
_cell.length_a   1.000
_cell.length_b   1.000
_cell.length_c   1.000
_cell.angle_alpha   90.00
_cell.angle_beta   90.00
_cell.angle_gamma   90.00
#
_symmetry.space_group_name_H-M   'P 1'
#
loop_
_entity.id
_entity.type
_entity.pdbx_description
1 polymer ?
#
loop_
_entity_poly.entity_id
_entity_poly.type
_entity_poly.pdbx_seq_one_letter_code
_entity_poly.pdbx_strand_id
1 'polypeptide(L)'
;MYEIAGASSPGGWPDWVRQQPVQPRLSVVDPVTVTSVPDGSSNTWKLMEKTEVVGLLTVTGSDFPWLEGAFVPSAGFDKWRAVFAEESRLVEHENLEETDEYDAWELLVEQITGALNMVDPQGQVVEEFLLHIDGAHASWRW
;
A
#
# COMPACT_ATOMS: atom_id res chain seq x y z
N MET A 1 -6.27 -39.03 6.30
CA MET A 1 -7.37 -38.06 6.32
C MET A 1 -6.74 -36.71 6.59
N TYR A 2 -6.69 -35.86 5.57
CA TYR A 2 -6.28 -34.47 5.68
C TYR A 2 -7.57 -33.65 5.75
N GLU A 3 -7.75 -32.91 6.83
CA GLU A 3 -8.65 -31.75 6.89
C GLU A 3 -8.18 -30.90 8.07
N ILE A 4 -7.13 -30.12 7.85
CA ILE A 4 -6.94 -28.89 8.61
C ILE A 4 -7.91 -27.89 7.99
N ALA A 5 -9.01 -27.64 8.72
CA ALA A 5 -9.95 -26.59 8.36
C ALA A 5 -9.17 -25.27 8.31
N GLY A 6 -9.00 -24.75 7.09
CA GLY A 6 -8.45 -23.43 6.87
C GLY A 6 -9.29 -22.42 7.64
N ALA A 7 -8.68 -21.80 8.64
CA ALA A 7 -9.19 -20.58 9.22
C ALA A 7 -9.08 -19.51 8.13
N SER A 8 -10.11 -19.39 7.30
CA SER A 8 -10.34 -18.19 6.52
C SER A 8 -10.66 -17.07 7.51
N SER A 9 -9.63 -16.36 7.96
CA SER A 9 -9.80 -15.11 8.71
C SER A 9 -10.52 -14.11 7.81
N PRO A 10 -11.70 -13.58 8.19
CA PRO A 10 -12.52 -12.72 7.32
C PRO A 10 -11.94 -11.33 7.03
N GLY A 11 -10.66 -11.09 7.36
CA GLY A 11 -9.92 -9.87 7.04
C GLY A 11 -8.44 -10.12 6.74
N GLY A 12 -8.05 -11.36 6.43
CA GLY A 12 -6.66 -11.78 6.35
C GLY A 12 -5.81 -11.02 5.33
N TRP A 13 -4.64 -10.56 5.80
CA TRP A 13 -3.53 -10.02 5.01
C TRP A 13 -3.15 -10.88 3.79
N PRO A 14 -2.61 -10.29 2.70
CA PRO A 14 -2.18 -11.05 1.53
C PRO A 14 -1.04 -12.01 1.89
N ASP A 15 -0.92 -13.11 1.14
CA ASP A 15 0.00 -14.21 1.44
C ASP A 15 1.48 -13.77 1.40
N TRP A 16 1.81 -12.75 0.61
CA TRP A 16 3.18 -12.22 0.50
C TRP A 16 3.59 -11.31 1.67
N VAL A 17 2.65 -10.74 2.44
CA VAL A 17 2.94 -10.07 3.72
C VAL A 17 3.35 -11.11 4.76
N ARG A 18 2.74 -12.30 4.74
CA ARG A 18 3.14 -13.44 5.59
C ARG A 18 4.42 -14.14 5.11
N GLN A 19 4.84 -13.88 3.88
CA GLN A 19 5.99 -14.54 3.25
C GLN A 19 7.04 -13.55 2.75
N GLN A 20 7.21 -12.39 3.41
CA GLN A 20 8.34 -11.52 3.09
C GLN A 20 9.64 -12.20 3.56
N PRO A 21 10.53 -12.66 2.67
CA PRO A 21 11.87 -12.99 3.11
C PRO A 21 12.52 -11.67 3.55
N VAL A 22 13.18 -11.67 4.72
CA VAL A 22 14.08 -10.59 5.15
C VAL A 22 14.97 -10.18 3.97
N GLN A 23 14.66 -9.06 3.29
CA GLN A 23 15.37 -8.70 2.08
C GLN A 23 16.79 -8.29 2.47
N PRO A 24 17.84 -8.92 1.91
CA PRO A 24 19.19 -8.44 2.09
C PRO A 24 19.33 -7.06 1.41
N ARG A 25 19.65 -6.06 2.23
CA ARG A 25 20.02 -4.68 1.88
C ARG A 25 20.62 -4.53 0.47
N LEU A 26 19.87 -3.88 -0.41
CA LEU A 26 20.27 -3.09 -1.58
C LEU A 26 21.53 -3.53 -2.35
N SER A 27 21.34 -4.09 -3.55
CA SER A 27 22.30 -3.90 -4.65
C SER A 27 21.77 -2.84 -5.60
N VAL A 28 22.54 -1.75 -5.68
CA VAL A 28 22.39 -0.65 -6.63
C VAL A 28 22.43 -1.19 -8.06
N VAL A 29 21.47 -0.80 -8.90
CA VAL A 29 21.59 -0.81 -10.37
C VAL A 29 20.94 0.44 -10.96
N ASP A 30 21.54 0.88 -12.06
CA ASP A 30 21.59 2.17 -12.76
C ASP A 30 20.27 2.93 -13.09
N PRO A 31 20.34 4.25 -13.37
CA PRO A 31 19.18 5.10 -13.61
C PRO A 31 18.53 4.80 -14.96
N VAL A 32 17.34 4.18 -14.97
CA VAL A 32 16.50 4.16 -16.16
C VAL A 32 15.79 5.51 -16.28
N THR A 33 16.07 6.23 -17.36
CA THR A 33 15.30 7.40 -17.76
C THR A 33 13.92 6.94 -18.18
N VAL A 34 12.93 7.05 -17.29
CA VAL A 34 11.52 7.04 -17.70
C VAL A 34 11.12 8.47 -18.03
N THR A 35 11.38 8.84 -19.27
CA THR A 35 10.61 9.90 -19.93
C THR A 35 9.43 9.23 -20.59
N SER A 36 8.29 9.19 -19.90
CA SER A 36 7.00 9.00 -20.54
C SER A 36 5.96 9.61 -19.62
N VAL A 37 5.42 10.75 -20.02
CA VAL A 37 4.16 11.25 -19.51
C VAL A 37 3.08 10.40 -20.18
N PRO A 38 2.35 9.53 -19.46
CA PRO A 38 1.28 8.77 -20.10
C PRO A 38 0.06 9.66 -20.29
N ASP A 39 -0.16 10.07 -21.53
CA ASP A 39 -1.41 10.70 -21.97
C ASP A 39 -2.56 9.68 -21.86
N GLY A 40 -3.31 9.74 -20.74
CA GLY A 40 -4.65 9.18 -20.53
C GLY A 40 -4.93 7.72 -20.97
N SER A 41 -4.77 6.74 -20.07
CA SER A 41 -5.44 5.41 -20.14
C SER A 41 -5.46 4.65 -18.78
N SER A 42 -6.56 4.84 -18.04
CA SER A 42 -7.36 3.82 -17.31
C SER A 42 -6.87 3.00 -16.11
N ASN A 43 -5.63 3.09 -15.61
CA ASN A 43 -5.21 2.25 -14.46
C ASN A 43 -4.41 2.97 -13.37
N THR A 44 -4.48 4.31 -13.36
CA THR A 44 -3.78 5.14 -12.38
C THR A 44 -4.76 5.67 -11.36
N TRP A 45 -4.48 5.39 -10.10
CA TRP A 45 -5.17 5.88 -8.93
C TRP A 45 -4.44 7.11 -8.38
N LYS A 46 -5.19 7.99 -7.73
CA LYS A 46 -4.61 9.17 -7.08
C LYS A 46 -4.81 9.08 -5.58
N LEU A 47 -3.75 9.34 -4.84
CA LEU A 47 -3.82 9.59 -3.41
C LEU A 47 -3.87 11.10 -3.21
N MET A 48 -4.91 11.56 -2.52
CA MET A 48 -5.24 12.96 -2.35
C MET A 48 -5.27 13.32 -0.87
N GLU A 49 -4.69 14.46 -0.49
CA GLU A 49 -5.00 15.10 0.78
C GLU A 49 -5.82 16.35 0.49
N LYS A 50 -7.09 16.36 0.92
CA LYS A 50 -8.07 17.40 0.55
C LYS A 50 -8.15 17.58 -0.97
N THR A 51 -7.46 18.58 -1.52
CA THR A 51 -7.42 18.91 -2.96
C THR A 51 -6.03 18.75 -3.57
N GLU A 52 -5.02 18.36 -2.78
CA GLU A 52 -3.64 18.19 -3.22
C GLU A 52 -3.34 16.72 -3.55
N VAL A 53 -2.72 16.47 -4.70
CA VAL A 53 -2.22 15.13 -5.04
C VAL A 53 -0.98 14.85 -4.20
N VAL A 54 -1.04 13.85 -3.34
CA VAL A 54 0.11 13.39 -2.56
C VAL A 54 0.86 12.25 -3.25
N GLY A 55 0.20 11.49 -4.13
CA GLY A 55 0.89 10.46 -4.91
C GLY A 55 0.01 9.82 -5.97
N LEU A 56 0.65 9.06 -6.85
CA LEU A 56 -0.02 8.28 -7.90
C LEU A 56 0.29 6.81 -7.72
N LEU A 57 -0.71 5.96 -7.90
CA LEU A 57 -0.54 4.51 -7.90
C LEU A 57 -0.88 3.98 -9.28
N THR A 58 -0.03 3.14 -9.86
CA THR A 58 -0.28 2.48 -11.13
C THR A 58 -0.35 0.99 -10.90
N VAL A 59 -1.51 0.37 -11.16
CA VAL A 59 -1.67 -1.08 -10.97
C VAL A 59 -0.78 -1.83 -11.96
N THR A 60 0.05 -2.72 -11.43
CA THR A 60 0.93 -3.64 -12.17
C THR A 60 0.52 -5.10 -12.00
N GLY A 61 -0.29 -5.42 -10.98
CA GLY A 61 -0.81 -6.75 -10.71
C GLY A 61 -2.05 -6.72 -9.80
N SER A 62 -2.66 -7.87 -9.58
CA SER A 62 -3.74 -8.04 -8.62
C SER A 62 -3.72 -9.45 -8.05
N ASP A 63 -3.92 -9.55 -6.74
CA ASP A 63 -4.10 -10.80 -6.01
C ASP A 63 -5.31 -10.60 -5.10
N PHE A 64 -6.49 -10.99 -5.58
CA PHE A 64 -7.76 -10.67 -4.92
C PHE A 64 -7.73 -11.00 -3.41
N PRO A 65 -8.05 -10.04 -2.51
CA PRO A 65 -8.74 -8.77 -2.75
C PRO A 65 -7.83 -7.55 -3.04
N TRP A 66 -6.54 -7.75 -3.26
CA TRP A 66 -5.54 -6.69 -3.37
C TRP A 66 -5.20 -6.33 -4.82
N LEU A 67 -4.89 -5.06 -5.01
CA LEU A 67 -4.19 -4.51 -6.17
C LEU A 67 -2.74 -4.29 -5.77
N GLU A 68 -1.84 -4.57 -6.71
CA GLU A 68 -0.39 -4.38 -6.56
C GLU A 68 0.08 -3.41 -7.63
N GLY A 69 1.00 -2.51 -7.30
CA GLY A 69 1.34 -1.42 -8.19
C GLY A 69 2.60 -0.66 -7.84
N ALA A 70 2.97 0.21 -8.77
CA ALA A 70 4.01 1.20 -8.54
C ALA A 70 3.43 2.45 -7.88
N PHE A 71 4.15 2.99 -6.90
CA PHE A 71 3.84 4.26 -6.25
C PHE A 71 4.82 5.34 -6.69
N VAL A 72 4.27 6.49 -7.08
CA VAL A 72 5.05 7.69 -7.42
C VAL A 72 4.66 8.81 -6.46
N PRO A 73 5.53 9.19 -5.50
CA PRO A 73 5.24 10.25 -4.55
C PRO A 73 5.23 11.62 -5.24
N SER A 74 4.31 12.49 -4.81
CA SER A 74 4.33 13.92 -5.09
C SER A 74 4.93 14.69 -3.90
N ALA A 75 5.12 16.01 -4.03
CA ALA A 75 5.67 16.84 -2.93
C ALA A 75 4.82 16.77 -1.64
N GLY A 76 3.50 16.59 -1.76
CA GLY A 76 2.62 16.40 -0.61
C GLY A 76 2.85 15.11 0.18
N PHE A 77 3.59 14.13 -0.38
CA PHE A 77 3.91 12.88 0.31
C PHE A 77 4.95 13.03 1.42
N ASP A 78 5.79 14.07 1.39
CA ASP A 78 6.93 14.17 2.32
C ASP A 78 6.53 14.14 3.80
N LYS A 79 5.36 14.68 4.14
CA LYS A 79 4.81 14.61 5.51
C LYS A 79 4.28 13.23 5.90
N TRP A 80 3.90 12.41 4.91
CA TRP A 80 3.35 11.07 5.09
C TRP A 80 4.42 9.99 5.05
N ARG A 81 5.60 10.32 4.52
CA ARG A 81 6.73 9.39 4.33
C ARG A 81 7.10 8.66 5.64
N ALA A 82 7.10 9.36 6.77
CA ALA A 82 7.39 8.77 8.07
C ALA A 82 6.25 7.88 8.60
N VAL A 83 4.99 8.24 8.32
CA VAL A 83 3.80 7.49 8.73
C VAL A 83 3.76 6.15 7.98
N PHE A 84 3.93 6.17 6.66
CA PHE A 84 3.98 4.95 5.86
C PHE A 84 5.21 4.09 6.18
N ALA A 85 6.37 4.69 6.45
CA ALA A 85 7.54 3.92 6.86
C ALA A 85 7.34 3.20 8.20
N GLU A 86 6.61 3.81 9.15
CA GLU A 86 6.27 3.15 10.41
C GLU A 86 5.20 2.08 10.23
N GLU A 87 4.18 2.35 9.41
CA GLU A 87 3.17 1.35 9.04
C GLU A 87 3.83 0.11 8.42
N SER A 88 4.77 0.30 7.48
CA SER A 88 5.53 -0.81 6.91
C SER A 88 6.35 -1.57 7.96
N ARG A 89 7.05 -0.85 8.85
CA ARG A 89 7.85 -1.47 9.91
C ARG A 89 7.02 -2.37 10.82
N LEU A 90 5.79 -1.96 11.12
CA LEU A 90 4.86 -2.76 11.94
C LEU A 90 4.43 -4.01 11.16
N VAL A 91 4.06 -3.86 9.88
CA VAL A 91 3.61 -4.96 9.01
C VAL A 91 4.69 -6.02 8.72
N GLU A 92 5.97 -5.64 8.78
CA GLU A 92 7.08 -6.59 8.64
C GLU A 92 7.19 -7.60 9.82
N HIS A 93 6.50 -7.39 10.94
CA HIS A 93 6.58 -8.28 12.10
C HIS A 93 5.65 -9.50 11.96
N GLU A 94 6.24 -10.70 11.90
CA GLU A 94 5.50 -11.97 11.91
C GLU A 94 4.67 -12.06 13.22
N ASN A 95 3.33 -12.01 13.11
CA ASN A 95 2.33 -11.99 14.19
C ASN A 95 1.94 -10.63 14.75
N LEU A 96 1.80 -9.60 13.91
CA LEU A 96 1.14 -8.35 14.27
C LEU A 96 -0.12 -8.54 15.12
N GLU A 97 -1.03 -9.43 14.70
CA GLU A 97 -2.33 -9.70 15.35
C GLU A 97 -2.23 -10.18 16.82
N GLU A 98 -1.05 -10.62 17.28
CA GLU A 98 -0.83 -11.16 18.63
C GLU A 98 -0.02 -10.20 19.54
N THR A 99 0.24 -8.98 19.07
CA THR A 99 1.14 -8.02 19.73
C THR A 99 0.44 -6.67 19.97
N ASP A 100 0.93 -5.90 20.96
CA ASP A 100 0.55 -4.49 21.17
C ASP A 100 0.87 -3.58 19.95
N GLU A 101 1.58 -4.12 18.95
CA GLU A 101 1.90 -3.44 17.69
C GLU A 101 0.70 -3.38 16.73
N TYR A 102 -0.31 -4.24 16.92
CA TYR A 102 -1.56 -4.19 16.17
C TYR A 102 -2.33 -2.88 16.42
N ASP A 103 -2.50 -2.48 17.70
CA ASP A 103 -3.16 -1.22 18.05
C ASP A 103 -2.41 -0.01 17.46
N ALA A 104 -1.08 -0.05 17.47
CA ALA A 104 -0.26 1.01 16.87
C ALA A 104 -0.45 1.09 15.35
N TRP A 105 -0.55 -0.06 14.68
CA TRP A 105 -0.84 -0.13 13.25
C TRP A 105 -2.25 0.38 12.93
N GLU A 106 -3.27 -0.02 13.69
CA GLU A 106 -4.65 0.47 13.51
C GLU A 106 -4.72 1.99 13.60
N LEU A 107 -4.04 2.60 14.58
CA LEU A 107 -3.97 4.05 14.72
C LEU A 107 -3.34 4.75 13.51
N LEU A 108 -2.35 4.14 12.86
CA LEU A 108 -1.74 4.69 11.64
C LEU A 108 -2.69 4.56 10.46
N VAL A 109 -3.39 3.44 10.33
CA VAL A 109 -4.41 3.25 9.28
C VAL A 109 -5.54 4.25 9.44
N GLU A 110 -6.06 4.45 10.66
CA GLU A 110 -7.06 5.48 10.95
C GLU A 110 -6.54 6.89 10.63
N GLN A 111 -5.29 7.18 10.96
CA GLN A 111 -4.68 8.47 10.62
C GLN A 111 -4.59 8.69 9.10
N ILE A 112 -4.18 7.67 8.35
CA ILE A 112 -4.04 7.72 6.89
C ILE A 112 -5.43 7.90 6.25
N THR A 113 -6.37 7.01 6.58
CA THR A 113 -7.73 6.99 5.99
C THR A 113 -8.58 8.17 6.44
N GLY A 114 -8.33 8.74 7.62
CA GLY A 114 -8.99 9.96 8.09
C GLY A 114 -8.51 11.25 7.42
N ALA A 115 -7.34 11.24 6.78
CA ALA A 115 -6.73 12.43 6.19
C ALA A 115 -6.60 12.37 4.66
N LEU A 116 -6.45 11.16 4.11
CA LEU A 116 -6.24 10.92 2.69
C LEU A 116 -7.49 10.33 2.06
N ASN A 117 -7.71 10.69 0.81
CA ASN A 117 -8.71 10.09 -0.05
C ASN A 117 -8.00 9.40 -1.21
N MET A 118 -8.53 8.25 -1.62
CA MET A 118 -8.08 7.59 -2.83
C MET A 118 -9.10 7.80 -3.94
N VAL A 119 -8.63 8.12 -5.14
CA VAL A 119 -9.45 8.38 -6.32
C VAL A 119 -9.15 7.32 -7.36
N ASP A 120 -10.20 6.64 -7.81
CA ASP A 120 -10.11 5.59 -8.81
C ASP A 120 -9.73 6.15 -10.21
N PRO A 121 -9.39 5.29 -11.18
CA PRO A 121 -9.06 5.73 -12.53
C PRO A 121 -10.24 6.37 -13.28
N GLN A 122 -11.47 6.22 -12.79
CA GLN A 122 -12.69 6.87 -13.30
C GLN A 122 -12.95 8.24 -12.64
N GLY A 123 -12.10 8.66 -11.69
CA GLY A 123 -12.22 9.92 -10.98
C GLY A 123 -13.18 9.89 -9.79
N GLN A 124 -13.63 8.72 -9.33
CA GLN A 124 -14.48 8.60 -8.14
C GLN A 124 -13.63 8.48 -6.88
N VAL A 125 -14.06 9.15 -5.81
CA VAL A 125 -13.46 8.98 -4.48
C VAL A 125 -13.96 7.65 -3.90
N VAL A 126 -13.05 6.79 -3.47
CA VAL A 126 -13.42 5.56 -2.76
C VAL A 126 -13.86 5.86 -1.34
N GLU A 127 -14.86 5.12 -0.85
CA GLU A 127 -15.43 5.34 0.49
C GLU A 127 -14.46 4.91 1.59
N GLU A 128 -13.86 3.73 1.42
CA GLU A 128 -12.91 3.13 2.34
C GLU A 128 -11.77 2.52 1.53
N PHE A 129 -10.54 2.59 2.04
CA PHE A 129 -9.41 1.92 1.42
C PHE A 129 -8.39 1.51 2.47
N LEU A 130 -7.61 0.50 2.15
CA LEU A 130 -6.39 0.16 2.87
C LEU A 130 -5.24 0.27 1.89
N LEU A 131 -4.20 0.98 2.30
CA LEU A 131 -3.04 1.27 1.47
C LEU A 131 -1.77 1.01 2.26
N HIS A 132 -0.92 0.17 1.70
CA HIS A 132 0.42 -0.09 2.15
C HIS A 132 1.41 0.40 1.08
N ILE A 133 2.48 1.09 1.50
CA ILE A 133 3.51 1.61 0.60
C ILE A 133 4.88 1.22 1.14
N ASP A 134 5.62 0.40 0.38
CA ASP A 134 7.02 0.11 0.63
C ASP A 134 7.89 0.70 -0.48
N GLY A 135 8.58 1.80 -0.18
CA GLY A 135 9.41 2.52 -1.14
C GLY A 135 8.64 3.00 -2.38
N ALA A 136 8.82 2.29 -3.51
CA ALA A 136 8.16 2.58 -4.78
C ALA A 136 7.07 1.54 -5.13
N HIS A 137 6.80 0.59 -4.25
CA HIS A 137 5.76 -0.40 -4.39
C HIS A 137 4.56 -0.03 -3.52
N ALA A 138 3.36 -0.33 -3.99
CA ALA A 138 2.15 -0.15 -3.22
C ALA A 138 1.17 -1.29 -3.42
N SER A 139 0.45 -1.57 -2.36
CA SER A 139 -0.55 -2.63 -2.29
C SER A 139 -1.79 -2.04 -1.64
N TRP A 140 -2.93 -2.15 -2.32
CA TRP A 140 -4.15 -1.52 -1.83
C TRP A 140 -5.40 -2.28 -2.18
N ARG A 141 -6.44 -2.04 -1.39
CA ARG A 141 -7.81 -2.49 -1.63
C ARG A 141 -8.77 -1.37 -1.28
N TRP A 142 -9.97 -1.45 -1.85
CA TRP A 142 -11.03 -0.45 -1.75
C TRP A 142 -12.39 -1.14 -1.86
#